data_AF-A0A814KLL0-F1
#
_entry.id   AF-A0A814KLL0-F1
#
_cell.length_a   1.000
_cell.length_b   1.000
_cell.length_c   1.000
_cell.angle_alpha   90.00
_cell.angle_beta   90.00
_cell.angle_gamma   90.00
#
_symmetry.space_group_name_H-M   'P 1'
#
loop_
_entity.id
_entity.type
_entity.pdbx_description
1 polymer ?
#
loop_
_entity_poly.entity_id
_entity_poly.type
_entity_poly.pdbx_seq_one_letter_code
_entity_poly.pdbx_strand_id
1 'polypeptide(L)'
;MSEKPNQEPTEPSVSFTTLKVKNKVWAKFISTISQIPGASSTYLQSNVVQHDDNTSGINSQQITNKGGRITFQQSGTYMIIVNVQVGALTGIGDLHLWFRLNGSDVSNSNVVRSLVNENDVSILLNQLAIELESGDYIELVYSTTNSRLGIITLLQVGEPTPISAAALIFRA
;
A
#
# COMPACT_ATOMS: atom_id res chain seq x y z
N MET A 1 29.05 -42.24 14.41
CA MET A 1 27.71 -41.62 14.55
C MET A 1 27.87 -40.14 14.29
N SER A 2 27.21 -39.62 13.25
CA SER A 2 27.14 -38.18 12.98
C SER A 2 25.70 -37.77 13.25
N GLU A 3 25.46 -36.99 14.29
CA GLU A 3 24.15 -36.38 14.52
C GLU A 3 23.91 -35.34 13.42
N LYS A 4 22.75 -35.45 12.76
CA LYS A 4 22.27 -34.46 11.80
C LYS A 4 21.93 -33.16 12.55
N PRO A 5 22.20 -31.97 11.98
CA PRO A 5 21.67 -30.74 12.54
C PRO A 5 20.13 -30.79 12.51
N ASN A 6 19.51 -30.39 13.62
CA ASN A 6 18.07 -30.24 13.77
C ASN A 6 17.48 -29.54 12.54
N GLN A 7 16.56 -30.23 11.87
CA GLN A 7 15.74 -29.65 10.81
C GLN A 7 14.88 -28.56 11.46
N GLU A 8 15.27 -27.30 11.31
CA GLU A 8 14.32 -26.20 11.44
C GLU A 8 13.12 -26.52 10.52
N PRO A 9 11.89 -26.43 11.02
CA PRO A 9 10.74 -26.52 10.14
C PRO A 9 10.87 -25.42 9.08
N THR A 10 10.72 -25.79 7.81
CA THR A 10 10.83 -24.85 6.70
C THR A 10 9.90 -23.67 6.95
N GLU A 11 10.44 -22.49 7.28
CA GLU A 11 9.64 -21.29 7.38
C GLU A 11 9.07 -21.01 5.98
N PRO A 12 7.74 -20.95 5.81
CA PRO A 12 7.19 -20.59 4.51
C PRO A 12 7.59 -19.14 4.20
N SER A 13 8.42 -18.96 3.17
CA SER A 13 8.82 -17.64 2.65
C SER A 13 7.64 -16.84 2.07
N VAL A 14 6.46 -17.46 1.97
CA VAL A 14 5.22 -16.87 1.49
C VAL A 14 4.08 -17.33 2.38
N SER A 15 3.41 -16.38 3.03
CA SER A 15 2.13 -16.63 3.69
C SER A 15 0.98 -16.35 2.73
N PHE A 16 0.29 -17.40 2.28
CA PHE A 16 -0.94 -17.27 1.52
C PHE A 16 -2.11 -17.13 2.50
N THR A 17 -2.69 -15.93 2.57
CA THR A 17 -3.94 -15.73 3.32
C THR A 17 -5.10 -15.67 2.34
N THR A 18 -5.95 -16.69 2.35
CA THR A 18 -7.22 -16.70 1.62
C THR A 18 -8.35 -16.27 2.56
N LEU A 19 -8.87 -15.07 2.35
CA LEU A 19 -10.05 -14.58 3.06
C LEU A 19 -11.30 -14.92 2.24
N LYS A 20 -12.16 -15.80 2.78
CA LYS A 20 -13.52 -15.97 2.24
C LYS A 20 -14.40 -14.86 2.82
N VAL A 21 -14.39 -13.70 2.18
CA VAL A 21 -15.29 -12.59 2.51
C VAL A 21 -16.66 -12.91 1.89
N LYS A 22 -17.76 -12.78 2.64
CA LYS A 22 -19.13 -12.97 2.11
C LYS A 22 -19.43 -11.99 0.95
N ASN A 23 -18.79 -10.82 0.98
CA ASN A 23 -18.79 -9.81 -0.08
C ASN A 23 -17.45 -9.85 -0.83
N LYS A 24 -17.46 -9.74 -2.17
CA LYS A 24 -16.23 -9.72 -3.00
C LYS A 24 -15.32 -8.53 -2.63
N VAL A 25 -14.00 -8.61 -2.93
CA VAL A 25 -13.10 -7.45 -2.87
C VAL A 25 -13.71 -6.33 -3.70
N TRP A 26 -13.87 -5.14 -3.10
CA TRP A 26 -14.56 -4.03 -3.73
C TRP A 26 -13.65 -3.25 -4.68
N ALA A 27 -12.37 -3.13 -4.36
CA ALA A 27 -11.37 -2.57 -5.28
C ALA A 27 -9.94 -3.01 -4.97
N LYS A 28 -9.07 -2.97 -5.98
CA LYS A 28 -7.63 -3.18 -5.87
C LYS A 28 -6.87 -2.07 -6.62
N PHE A 29 -5.84 -1.53 -5.99
CA PHE A 29 -4.91 -0.58 -6.61
C PHE A 29 -3.50 -1.12 -6.47
N ILE A 30 -2.68 -0.96 -7.51
CA ILE A 30 -1.26 -1.33 -7.50
C ILE A 30 -0.44 -0.22 -8.16
N SER A 31 0.79 -0.03 -7.72
CA SER A 31 1.78 0.81 -8.38
C SER A 31 3.10 0.06 -8.46
N THR A 32 3.82 0.22 -9.56
CA THR A 32 5.18 -0.30 -9.79
C THR A 32 6.20 0.83 -9.94
N ILE A 33 5.84 2.03 -9.47
CA ILE A 33 6.62 3.25 -9.69
C ILE A 33 7.24 3.69 -8.36
N SER A 34 8.56 3.88 -8.39
CA SER A 34 9.29 4.51 -7.29
C SER A 34 8.81 5.94 -7.05
N GLN A 35 8.51 6.23 -5.79
CA GLN A 35 8.07 7.52 -5.28
C GLN A 35 9.04 7.92 -4.18
N ILE A 36 10.07 8.67 -4.58
CA ILE A 36 11.07 9.22 -3.68
C ILE A 36 10.81 10.74 -3.59
N PRO A 37 10.65 11.29 -2.38
CA PRO A 37 10.35 12.70 -2.20
C PRO A 37 11.43 13.62 -2.77
N GLY A 38 11.03 14.62 -3.57
CA GLY A 38 11.88 15.77 -3.87
C GLY A 38 11.92 16.81 -2.74
N ALA A 39 10.99 16.72 -1.78
CA ALA A 39 10.82 17.61 -0.62
C ALA A 39 10.10 16.89 0.55
N SER A 40 10.10 17.47 1.75
CA SER A 40 9.74 16.86 3.06
C SER A 40 8.34 16.24 3.20
N SER A 41 7.41 16.52 2.28
CA SER A 41 6.09 15.87 2.21
C SER A 41 5.73 15.59 0.76
N THR A 42 5.51 14.32 0.42
CA THR A 42 5.16 13.90 -0.95
C THR A 42 3.90 13.06 -0.92
N TYR A 43 2.97 13.35 -1.82
CA TYR A 43 1.73 12.57 -1.97
C TYR A 43 2.01 11.29 -2.74
N LEU A 44 1.35 10.18 -2.40
CA LEU A 44 1.45 8.99 -3.24
C LEU A 44 0.66 9.18 -4.53
N GLN A 45 1.38 9.25 -5.64
CA GLN A 45 0.81 9.22 -6.96
C GLN A 45 0.63 7.75 -7.37
N SER A 46 -0.61 7.29 -7.30
CA SER A 46 -0.98 5.99 -7.87
C SER A 46 -1.15 6.14 -9.37
N ASN A 47 -0.28 5.52 -10.15
CA ASN A 47 -0.57 5.21 -11.54
C ASN A 47 -1.11 3.79 -11.58
N VAL A 48 -2.31 3.63 -12.15
CA VAL A 48 -3.08 2.38 -12.38
C VAL A 48 -4.31 2.22 -11.47
N VAL A 49 -5.47 2.30 -12.11
CA VAL A 49 -6.78 1.83 -11.65
C VAL A 49 -6.97 0.44 -12.25
N GLN A 50 -7.05 -0.61 -11.43
CA GLN A 50 -7.59 -1.90 -11.88
C GLN A 50 -8.79 -2.30 -11.02
N HIS A 51 -9.96 -1.99 -11.58
CA HIS A 51 -11.25 -2.46 -11.15
C HIS A 51 -11.43 -3.91 -11.63
N ASP A 52 -11.78 -4.84 -10.74
CA ASP A 52 -12.23 -6.17 -11.18
C ASP A 52 -13.53 -6.57 -10.46
N ASP A 53 -14.64 -5.99 -10.94
CA ASP A 53 -16.00 -6.57 -10.80
C ASP A 53 -16.16 -7.88 -11.61
N ASN A 54 -15.17 -8.18 -12.45
CA ASN A 54 -15.05 -9.20 -13.50
C ASN A 54 -16.37 -9.59 -14.20
N THR A 55 -16.47 -9.33 -15.50
CA THR A 55 -17.57 -9.69 -16.43
C THR A 55 -18.75 -8.71 -16.53
N SER A 56 -18.89 -8.08 -17.71
CA SER A 56 -20.11 -7.44 -18.24
C SER A 56 -20.89 -6.51 -17.29
N GLY A 57 -20.41 -5.29 -17.08
CA GLY A 57 -21.16 -4.25 -16.36
C GLY A 57 -20.33 -3.14 -15.70
N ILE A 58 -19.09 -2.92 -16.13
CA ILE A 58 -18.12 -2.00 -15.51
C ILE A 58 -18.64 -0.56 -15.55
N ASN A 59 -19.14 -0.06 -14.43
CA ASN A 59 -19.29 1.37 -14.22
C ASN A 59 -18.05 1.87 -13.49
N SER A 60 -17.09 2.43 -14.23
CA SER A 60 -15.98 3.27 -13.77
C SER A 60 -16.41 4.52 -12.96
N GLN A 61 -17.68 4.59 -12.56
CA GLN A 61 -18.34 5.70 -11.92
C GLN A 61 -18.40 5.57 -10.40
N GLN A 62 -17.87 4.49 -9.79
CA GLN A 62 -18.02 4.26 -8.35
C GLN A 62 -16.76 4.51 -7.51
N ILE A 63 -15.59 4.44 -8.15
CA ILE A 63 -14.31 4.88 -7.59
C ILE A 63 -13.45 5.49 -8.68
N THR A 64 -12.90 6.68 -8.40
CA THR A 64 -11.93 7.32 -9.30
C THR A 64 -10.62 7.50 -8.57
N ASN A 65 -9.49 7.16 -9.22
CA ASN A 65 -8.15 7.58 -8.77
C ASN A 65 -7.66 8.72 -9.65
N LYS A 66 -7.59 9.95 -9.11
CA LYS A 66 -6.99 11.10 -9.79
C LYS A 66 -5.95 11.73 -8.89
N GLY A 67 -4.68 11.53 -9.21
CA GLY A 67 -3.57 12.13 -8.48
C GLY A 67 -3.42 11.65 -7.04
N GLY A 68 -3.78 10.38 -6.74
CA GLY A 68 -3.67 9.80 -5.39
C GLY A 68 -4.93 9.86 -4.53
N ARG A 69 -6.04 10.41 -5.06
CA ARG A 69 -7.36 10.45 -4.39
C ARG A 69 -8.22 9.28 -4.82
N ILE A 70 -8.68 8.48 -3.88
CA ILE A 70 -9.64 7.39 -4.09
C ILE A 70 -11.02 7.90 -3.66
N THR A 71 -11.88 8.28 -4.60
CA THR A 71 -13.24 8.78 -4.31
C THR A 71 -14.24 7.64 -4.20
N PHE A 72 -15.12 7.65 -3.21
CA PHE A 72 -16.13 6.62 -2.96
C PHE A 72 -17.51 7.19 -3.30
N GLN A 73 -18.26 6.50 -4.15
CA GLN A 73 -19.54 7.03 -4.66
C GLN A 73 -20.76 6.38 -4.00
N GLN A 74 -20.52 5.46 -3.07
CA GLN A 74 -21.56 4.82 -2.28
C GLN A 74 -21.22 4.99 -0.81
N SER A 75 -22.21 5.37 0.00
CA SER A 75 -22.03 5.41 1.44
C SER A 75 -21.90 3.98 2.00
N GLY A 76 -21.15 3.83 3.10
CA GLY A 76 -21.03 2.59 3.83
C GLY A 76 -19.72 2.46 4.60
N THR A 77 -19.56 1.31 5.27
CA THR A 77 -18.32 1.00 5.99
C THR A 77 -17.32 0.28 5.08
N TYR A 78 -16.10 0.79 5.06
CA TYR A 78 -15.01 0.26 4.25
C TYR A 78 -13.84 -0.16 5.14
N MET A 79 -13.18 -1.25 4.75
CA MET A 79 -11.86 -1.63 5.25
C MET A 79 -10.85 -1.45 4.13
N ILE A 80 -9.86 -0.61 4.35
CA ILE A 80 -8.80 -0.29 3.41
C ILE A 80 -7.50 -0.84 3.98
N ILE A 81 -6.81 -1.69 3.23
CA ILE A 81 -5.51 -2.25 3.60
C ILE A 81 -4.52 -1.82 2.54
N VAL A 82 -3.43 -1.19 2.96
CA VAL A 82 -2.38 -0.71 2.07
C VAL A 82 -1.04 -1.30 2.46
N ASN A 83 -0.22 -1.62 1.48
CA ASN A 83 1.17 -1.95 1.69
C ASN A 83 2.05 -1.15 0.72
N VAL A 84 3.25 -0.83 1.16
CA VAL A 84 4.25 -0.12 0.37
C VAL A 84 5.63 -0.71 0.60
N GLN A 85 6.44 -0.79 -0.44
CA GLN A 85 7.83 -1.20 -0.38
C GLN A 85 8.69 0.03 -0.07
N VAL A 86 9.20 0.09 1.14
CA VAL A 86 10.06 1.16 1.68
C VAL A 86 11.52 0.81 1.45
N GLY A 87 12.30 1.78 0.98
CA GLY A 87 13.74 1.67 0.88
C GLY A 87 14.39 3.03 0.66
N ALA A 88 15.72 3.05 0.60
CA ALA A 88 16.49 4.25 0.38
C ALA A 88 17.45 4.08 -0.81
N LEU A 89 17.74 5.17 -1.52
CA LEU A 89 18.85 5.21 -2.46
C LEU A 89 20.19 5.32 -1.74
N THR A 90 20.20 6.02 -0.58
CA THR A 90 21.37 6.23 0.27
C THR A 90 20.94 6.61 1.69
N GLY A 91 21.68 6.15 2.70
CA GLY A 91 21.47 6.53 4.09
C GLY A 91 20.24 5.90 4.75
N ILE A 92 19.90 6.42 5.93
CA ILE A 92 18.89 5.86 6.84
C ILE A 92 17.82 6.90 7.17
N GLY A 93 16.73 6.47 7.80
CA GLY A 93 15.67 7.38 8.23
C GLY A 93 14.34 6.67 8.46
N ASP A 94 13.31 7.48 8.64
CA ASP A 94 11.95 7.03 8.92
C ASP A 94 11.03 7.41 7.75
N LEU A 95 10.13 6.49 7.39
CA LEU A 95 8.98 6.75 6.54
C LEU A 95 7.72 6.68 7.39
N HIS A 96 6.96 7.77 7.42
CA HIS A 96 5.63 7.86 8.02
C HIS A 96 4.60 7.69 6.92
N LEU A 97 3.52 6.94 7.17
CA LEU A 97 2.46 6.66 6.21
C LEU A 97 1.10 6.74 6.92
N TRP A 98 0.19 7.58 6.44
CA TRP A 98 -1.12 7.78 7.06
C TRP A 98 -2.22 8.08 6.03
N PHE A 99 -3.47 8.02 6.49
CA PHE A 99 -4.63 8.28 5.65
C PHE A 99 -5.13 9.72 5.83
N ARG A 100 -5.63 10.32 4.74
CA ARG A 100 -6.47 11.52 4.79
C ARG A 100 -7.87 11.21 4.30
N LEU A 101 -8.87 11.80 4.96
CA LEU A 101 -10.25 11.86 4.49
C LEU A 101 -10.53 13.30 4.07
N ASN A 102 -10.95 13.49 2.81
CA ASN A 102 -11.33 14.81 2.28
C ASN A 102 -10.26 15.89 2.51
N GLY A 103 -8.98 15.52 2.39
CA GLY A 103 -7.83 16.41 2.57
C GLY A 103 -7.39 16.64 4.03
N SER A 104 -8.10 16.06 5.02
CA SER A 104 -7.74 16.15 6.44
C SER A 104 -7.15 14.84 6.96
N ASP A 105 -6.11 14.93 7.79
CA ASP A 105 -5.46 13.75 8.38
C ASP A 105 -6.44 12.95 9.25
N VAL A 106 -6.55 11.65 9.00
CA VAL A 106 -7.32 10.74 9.86
C VAL A 106 -6.49 10.50 11.12
N SER A 107 -7.07 10.85 12.27
CA SER A 107 -6.41 10.67 13.58
C SER A 107 -6.03 9.20 13.81
N ASN A 108 -4.88 8.97 14.45
CA ASN A 108 -4.36 7.64 14.80
C ASN A 108 -4.14 6.69 13.60
N SER A 109 -4.05 7.21 12.38
CA SER A 109 -3.86 6.41 11.17
C SER A 109 -2.40 6.32 10.71
N ASN A 110 -1.46 6.93 11.43
CA ASN A 110 -0.05 6.94 11.05
C ASN A 110 0.69 5.68 11.49
N VAL A 111 1.46 5.11 10.57
CA VAL A 111 2.42 4.05 10.85
C VAL A 111 3.81 4.48 10.39
N VAL A 112 4.85 3.95 11.04
CA VAL A 112 6.24 4.35 10.77
C VAL A 112 7.08 3.14 10.44
N ARG A 113 7.93 3.27 9.42
CA ARG A 113 9.02 2.34 9.15
C ARG A 113 10.37 3.04 9.23
N SER A 114 11.21 2.58 10.15
CA SER A 114 12.62 2.95 10.21
C SER A 114 13.46 2.02 9.34
N LEU A 115 14.35 2.59 8.54
CA LEU A 115 15.47 1.90 7.90
C LEU A 115 16.72 2.26 8.70
N VAL A 116 17.42 1.24 9.19
CA VAL A 116 18.65 1.40 9.99
C VAL A 116 19.90 1.01 9.22
N ASN A 117 19.72 0.44 8.02
CA ASN A 117 20.76 0.18 7.04
C ASN A 117 20.30 0.70 5.67
N GLU A 118 21.21 1.29 4.91
CA GLU A 118 20.91 1.89 3.61
C GLU A 118 20.57 0.87 2.51
N ASN A 119 20.92 -0.40 2.71
CA ASN A 119 20.54 -1.50 1.83
C ASN A 119 19.23 -2.18 2.25
N ASP A 120 18.59 -1.72 3.34
CA ASP A 120 17.35 -2.31 3.79
C ASP A 120 16.21 -1.97 2.83
N VAL A 121 15.46 -3.01 2.48
CA VAL A 121 14.18 -2.92 1.78
C VAL A 121 13.16 -3.64 2.64
N SER A 122 12.03 -3.01 2.90
CA SER A 122 10.99 -3.63 3.70
C SER A 122 9.60 -3.22 3.27
N ILE A 123 8.61 -3.99 3.73
CA ILE A 123 7.20 -3.68 3.51
C ILE A 123 6.65 -2.96 4.74
N LEU A 124 5.99 -1.83 4.52
CA LEU A 124 5.17 -1.15 5.51
C LEU A 124 3.70 -1.38 5.18
N LEU A 125 2.94 -1.90 6.14
CA LEU A 125 1.50 -2.10 6.02
C LEU A 125 0.76 -1.07 6.87
N ASN A 126 -0.33 -0.53 6.35
CA ASN A 126 -1.28 0.29 7.09
C ASN A 126 -2.72 -0.16 6.78
N GLN A 127 -3.64 0.06 7.71
CA GLN A 127 -5.04 -0.28 7.52
C GLN A 127 -5.98 0.75 8.15
N LEU A 128 -7.16 0.91 7.57
CA LEU A 128 -8.19 1.83 8.05
C LEU A 128 -9.57 1.21 7.87
N ALA A 129 -10.33 1.12 8.95
CA ALA A 129 -11.78 0.91 8.91
C ALA A 129 -12.47 2.25 9.13
N ILE A 130 -13.35 2.64 8.21
CA ILE A 130 -14.00 3.95 8.23
C ILE A 130 -15.38 3.90 7.57
N GLU A 131 -16.31 4.69 8.09
CA GLU A 131 -17.59 4.97 7.43
C GLU A 131 -17.41 6.17 6.50
N LEU A 132 -17.85 6.01 5.25
CA LEU A 132 -17.71 7.03 4.22
C LEU A 132 -19.09 7.36 3.66
N GLU A 133 -19.27 8.62 3.29
CA GLU A 133 -20.43 9.08 2.53
C GLU A 133 -20.13 9.11 1.02
N SER A 134 -21.19 9.07 0.21
CA SER A 134 -21.06 9.26 -1.23
C SER A 134 -20.40 10.60 -1.55
N GLY A 135 -19.30 10.57 -2.31
CA GLY A 135 -18.47 11.70 -2.67
C GLY A 135 -17.19 11.86 -1.85
N ASP A 136 -17.08 11.17 -0.71
CA ASP A 136 -15.87 11.20 0.11
C ASP A 136 -14.67 10.64 -0.65
N TYR A 137 -13.47 11.14 -0.34
CA TYR A 137 -12.25 10.56 -0.88
C TYR A 137 -11.18 10.33 0.18
N ILE A 138 -10.44 9.24 -0.02
CA ILE A 138 -9.28 8.88 0.78
C ILE A 138 -8.00 9.17 -0.01
N GLU A 139 -7.01 9.75 0.66
CA GLU A 139 -5.64 9.84 0.17
C GLU A 139 -4.72 9.06 1.09
N LEU A 140 -3.67 8.45 0.52
CA LEU A 140 -2.57 7.87 1.27
C LEU A 140 -1.37 8.82 1.17
N VAL A 141 -0.91 9.29 2.31
CA VAL A 141 0.14 10.31 2.41
C VAL A 141 1.34 9.74 3.14
N TYR A 142 2.53 10.11 2.69
CA TYR A 142 3.76 9.75 3.39
C TYR A 142 4.70 10.94 3.54
N SER A 143 5.55 10.86 4.55
CA SER A 143 6.67 11.78 4.75
C SER A 143 7.89 11.01 5.18
N THR A 144 9.06 11.54 4.89
CA THR A 144 10.33 10.90 5.25
C THR A 144 11.26 11.87 5.96
N THR A 145 12.08 11.36 6.87
CA THR A 145 13.14 12.15 7.52
C THR A 145 14.39 12.27 6.64
N ASN A 146 14.45 11.52 5.53
CA ASN A 146 15.53 11.51 4.56
C ASN A 146 14.96 11.62 3.13
N SER A 147 15.38 12.63 2.36
CA SER A 147 14.93 12.87 0.98
C SER A 147 15.37 11.80 -0.03
N ARG A 148 16.24 10.88 0.38
CA ARG A 148 16.69 9.73 -0.41
C ARG A 148 15.98 8.44 -0.02
N LEU A 149 15.11 8.49 0.98
CA LEU A 149 14.24 7.41 1.43
C LEU A 149 12.84 7.62 0.85
N GLY A 150 12.20 6.56 0.39
CA GLY A 150 10.83 6.64 -0.10
C GLY A 150 10.23 5.27 -0.36
N ILE A 151 9.23 5.27 -1.23
CA ILE A 151 8.61 4.06 -1.74
C ILE A 151 9.31 3.69 -3.04
N ILE A 152 9.79 2.46 -3.16
CA ILE A 152 10.71 2.08 -4.24
C ILE A 152 10.25 0.83 -4.97
N THR A 153 10.59 0.78 -6.25
CA THR A 153 10.63 -0.45 -7.06
C THR A 153 12.09 -0.71 -7.42
N LEU A 154 12.61 -1.86 -7.00
CA LEU A 154 13.95 -2.32 -7.38
C LEU A 154 13.83 -3.30 -8.54
N LEU A 155 14.21 -2.87 -9.74
CA LEU A 155 14.18 -3.73 -10.91
C LEU A 155 15.39 -4.68 -10.89
N GLN A 156 15.14 -5.95 -11.21
CA GLN A 156 16.19 -6.92 -11.50
C GLN A 156 16.01 -7.46 -12.92
N VAL A 157 17.12 -7.63 -13.64
CA VAL A 157 17.10 -8.12 -15.02
C VAL A 157 16.63 -9.57 -15.02
N GLY A 158 15.57 -9.84 -15.77
CA GLY A 158 15.00 -11.19 -15.90
C GLY A 158 13.91 -11.53 -14.88
N GLU A 159 13.56 -10.60 -13.98
CA GLU A 159 12.49 -10.77 -13.00
C GLU A 159 11.25 -9.92 -13.33
N PRO A 160 10.04 -10.34 -12.94
CA PRO A 160 8.86 -9.48 -12.97
C PRO A 160 9.06 -8.22 -12.11
N THR A 161 8.60 -7.07 -12.61
CA THR A 161 8.69 -5.80 -11.88
C THR A 161 8.01 -5.88 -10.51
N PRO A 162 8.72 -5.59 -9.40
CA PRO A 162 8.12 -5.57 -8.07
C PRO A 162 7.08 -4.47 -7.89
N ILE A 163 6.07 -4.75 -7.06
CA ILE A 163 5.10 -3.73 -6.64
C ILE A 163 5.78 -2.75 -5.67
N SER A 164 5.61 -1.46 -5.92
CA SER A 164 5.99 -0.40 -4.98
C SER A 164 4.90 -0.17 -3.92
N ALA A 165 3.64 -0.33 -4.30
CA ALA A 165 2.50 -0.12 -3.41
C ALA A 165 1.29 -0.93 -3.89
N ALA A 166 0.44 -1.34 -2.96
CA ALA A 166 -0.86 -1.89 -3.26
C ALA A 166 -1.90 -1.47 -2.20
N ALA A 167 -3.16 -1.34 -2.63
CA ALA A 167 -4.31 -1.13 -1.77
C ALA A 167 -5.40 -2.14 -2.08
N LEU A 168 -6.02 -2.70 -1.05
CA LEU A 168 -7.17 -3.58 -1.10
C LEU A 168 -8.31 -2.93 -0.32
N ILE A 169 -9.49 -2.88 -0.92
CA ILE A 169 -10.66 -2.28 -0.31
C ILE A 169 -11.77 -3.31 -0.21
N PHE A 170 -12.32 -3.45 0.98
CA PHE A 170 -13.50 -4.26 1.28
C PHE A 170 -14.62 -3.33 1.72
N ARG A 171 -15.85 -3.73 1.41
CA ARG A 171 -17.06 -3.06 1.88
C ARG A 171 -17.89 -4.04 2.71
N ALA A 172 -18.32 -3.59 3.89
CA ALA A 172 -19.23 -4.35 4.75
C ALA A 172 -20.66 -4.29 4.21
#